data_AF-A0A811U0G5-F1
#
_entry.id   AF-A0A811U0G5-F1
#
_cell.length_a   1.000
_cell.length_b   1.000
_cell.length_c   1.000
_cell.angle_alpha   90.00
_cell.angle_beta   90.00
_cell.angle_gamma   90.00
#
_symmetry.space_group_name_H-M   'P 1'
#
loop_
_entity.id
_entity.type
_entity.pdbx_description
1 polymer ?
#
loop_
_entity_poly.entity_id
_entity_poly.type
_entity_poly.pdbx_seq_one_letter_code
_entity_poly.pdbx_strand_id
1 'polypeptide(L)'
;MLRVDNNKQPSYILVLPSKPLNLTVLNVTSTSITMSWYPPKNQNGAIAGYHVFHIHENQTGVEIMKNSRNSQDSIIIFELPNLTEAEYNSALF
;
A
#
# COMPACT_ATOMS: atom_id res chain seq x y z
N MET A 1 38.60 10.23 23.17
CA MET A 1 38.82 9.33 22.02
C MET A 1 37.94 8.10 22.20
N LEU A 2 36.92 7.91 21.36
CA LEU A 2 36.09 6.70 21.38
C LEU A 2 36.76 5.64 20.51
N ARG A 3 36.93 4.44 21.03
CA ARG A 3 37.42 3.27 20.28
C ARG A 3 36.30 2.83 19.32
N VAL A 4 36.61 2.76 18.03
CA VAL A 4 35.68 2.28 17.00
C VAL A 4 35.82 0.76 16.94
N ASP A 5 34.81 0.06 17.42
CA ASP A 5 34.72 -1.39 17.28
C ASP A 5 34.22 -1.71 15.86
N ASN A 6 35.14 -2.08 14.97
CA ASN A 6 34.92 -2.29 13.52
C ASN A 6 34.02 -3.49 13.14
N ASN A 7 33.25 -4.07 14.08
CA ASN A 7 32.46 -5.30 13.86
C ASN A 7 30.96 -5.16 14.15
N LYS A 8 30.43 -3.94 14.27
CA LYS A 8 28.98 -3.73 14.23
C LYS A 8 28.64 -3.13 12.86
N GLN A 9 28.01 -3.93 12.00
CA GLN A 9 27.24 -3.38 10.89
C GLN A 9 26.41 -2.20 11.43
N PRO A 10 26.42 -1.01 10.79
CA PRO A 10 25.55 0.07 11.22
C PRO A 10 24.12 -0.47 11.20
N SER A 11 23.51 -0.57 12.38
CA SER A 11 22.10 -0.91 12.50
C SER A 11 21.33 0.29 11.97
N TYR A 12 21.15 0.35 10.65
CA TYR A 12 20.09 1.15 10.05
C TYR A 12 18.80 0.58 10.62
N ILE A 13 18.32 1.14 11.74
CA ILE A 13 16.95 0.95 12.16
C ILE A 13 16.14 1.62 11.04
N LEU A 14 15.69 0.83 10.08
CA LEU A 14 14.82 1.28 9.00
C LEU A 14 13.57 1.85 9.65
N VAL A 15 13.46 3.17 9.69
CA VAL A 15 12.25 3.91 10.11
C VAL A 15 11.15 3.84 9.05
N LEU A 16 11.02 2.69 8.39
CA LEU A 16 10.02 2.47 7.37
C LEU A 16 8.67 2.14 8.02
N PRO A 17 7.55 2.61 7.45
CA PRO A 17 6.25 2.12 7.86
C PRO A 17 6.15 0.60 7.69
N SER A 18 5.41 -0.07 8.57
CA SER A 18 5.00 -1.46 8.33
C SER A 18 4.01 -1.55 7.17
N LYS A 19 3.58 -2.77 6.81
CA LYS A 19 2.51 -2.96 5.81
C LYS A 19 1.18 -2.37 6.28
N PRO A 20 0.29 -1.94 5.35
CA PRO A 20 -1.10 -1.62 5.65
C PRO A 20 -1.81 -2.80 6.33
N LEU A 21 -2.83 -2.49 7.12
CA LEU A 21 -3.60 -3.48 7.86
C LEU A 21 -4.94 -3.75 7.17
N ASN A 22 -5.43 -4.98 7.28
CA ASN A 22 -6.77 -5.42 6.83
C ASN A 22 -7.14 -4.96 5.42
N LEU A 23 -6.24 -5.17 4.45
CA LEU A 23 -6.57 -4.98 3.04
C LEU A 23 -7.76 -5.89 2.67
N THR A 24 -8.86 -5.28 2.25
CA THR A 24 -10.13 -5.95 1.99
C THR A 24 -10.72 -5.43 0.69
N VAL A 25 -11.15 -6.34 -0.18
CA VAL A 25 -11.97 -5.99 -1.35
C VAL A 25 -13.40 -5.75 -0.86
N LEU A 26 -13.93 -4.56 -1.14
CA LEU A 26 -15.27 -4.15 -0.74
C LEU A 26 -16.30 -4.42 -1.84
N ASN A 27 -15.93 -4.16 -3.09
CA ASN A 27 -16.82 -4.31 -4.24
C ASN A 27 -16.02 -4.58 -5.51
N VAL A 28 -16.59 -5.37 -6.41
CA VAL A 28 -16.04 -5.64 -7.74
C VAL A 28 -17.15 -5.37 -8.76
N THR A 29 -16.88 -4.51 -9.72
CA THR A 29 -17.73 -4.27 -10.89
C THR A 29 -17.01 -4.73 -12.15
N SER A 30 -17.72 -4.80 -13.28
CA SER A 30 -17.10 -5.15 -14.57
C SER A 30 -15.98 -4.21 -15.01
N THR A 31 -15.84 -3.04 -14.37
CA THR A 31 -14.85 -2.01 -14.74
C THR A 31 -13.98 -1.53 -13.57
N SER A 32 -14.25 -1.93 -12.33
CA SER A 32 -13.49 -1.44 -11.17
C SER A 32 -13.49 -2.37 -9.95
N ILE A 33 -12.43 -2.27 -9.15
CA ILE A 33 -12.35 -2.90 -7.81
C ILE A 33 -12.29 -1.80 -6.77
N THR A 34 -13.20 -1.80 -5.81
CA THR A 34 -13.11 -0.98 -4.61
C THR A 34 -12.47 -1.78 -3.48
N MET A 35 -11.40 -1.25 -2.91
CA MET A 35 -10.69 -1.84 -1.78
C MET A 35 -10.60 -0.87 -0.62
N SER A 36 -10.39 -1.43 0.57
CA SER A 36 -10.06 -0.66 1.75
C SER A 36 -8.92 -1.26 2.55
N TRP A 37 -8.21 -0.41 3.28
CA TRP A 37 -7.19 -0.82 4.23
C TRP A 37 -7.05 0.21 5.35
N TYR A 38 -6.50 -0.23 6.47
CA TYR A 38 -6.11 0.65 7.55
C TYR A 38 -4.63 1.04 7.44
N PRO A 39 -4.25 2.19 8.03
CA PRO A 39 -2.86 2.59 8.18
C PRO A 39 -2.00 1.51 8.86
N PRO A 40 -0.68 1.51 8.62
CA PRO A 40 0.20 0.54 9.24
C PRO A 40 0.28 0.72 10.75
N LYS A 41 0.38 -0.40 11.50
CA LYS A 41 0.53 -0.39 12.97
C LYS A 41 1.74 0.44 13.40
N ASN A 42 2.86 0.28 12.71
CA ASN A 42 4.09 1.03 12.96
C ASN A 42 4.28 2.00 11.79
N GLN A 43 3.85 3.25 11.93
CA GLN A 43 3.99 4.25 10.86
C GLN A 43 5.40 4.82 10.77
N ASN A 44 6.10 4.92 11.92
CA ASN A 44 7.45 5.48 12.02
C ASN A 44 7.59 6.90 11.42
N GLY A 45 6.49 7.65 11.39
CA GLY A 45 6.39 8.98 10.78
C GLY A 45 5.01 9.19 10.16
N ALA A 46 4.79 10.34 9.52
CA ALA A 46 3.56 10.59 8.79
C ALA A 46 3.52 9.80 7.47
N ILE A 47 2.40 9.14 7.18
CA ILE A 47 2.20 8.45 5.91
C ILE A 47 1.93 9.47 4.80
N ALA A 48 2.89 9.63 3.89
CA ALA A 48 2.78 10.52 2.73
C ALA A 48 1.77 10.01 1.68
N GLY A 49 1.63 8.70 1.55
CA GLY A 49 0.76 8.07 0.56
C GLY A 49 1.01 6.58 0.44
N TYR A 50 0.32 5.97 -0.52
CA TYR A 50 0.40 4.55 -0.83
C TYR A 50 0.67 4.35 -2.32
N HIS A 51 1.47 3.35 -2.66
CA HIS A 51 1.60 2.83 -4.01
C HIS A 51 0.76 1.56 -4.11
N VAL A 52 -0.16 1.52 -5.06
CA VAL A 52 -0.98 0.35 -5.35
C VAL A 52 -0.47 -0.27 -6.64
N PHE A 53 0.14 -1.45 -6.51
CA PHE A 53 0.63 -2.23 -7.64
C PHE A 53 -0.46 -3.19 -8.10
N HIS A 54 -0.70 -3.24 -9.40
CA HIS A 54 -1.66 -4.16 -10.01
C HIS A 54 -1.11 -4.71 -11.32
N ILE A 55 -1.63 -5.85 -11.76
CA ILE A 55 -1.33 -6.40 -13.08
C ILE A 55 -2.51 -6.06 -13.97
N HIS A 56 -2.23 -5.36 -15.06
CA HIS A 56 -3.20 -5.02 -16.10
C HIS A 56 -2.64 -5.46 -17.45
N GLU A 57 -3.35 -6.31 -18.19
CA GLU A 57 -2.92 -6.79 -19.52
C GLU A 57 -1.47 -7.34 -19.58
N ASN A 58 -1.04 -8.09 -18.56
CA ASN A 58 0.34 -8.59 -18.37
C ASN A 58 1.41 -7.51 -18.12
N GLN A 59 1.00 -6.29 -17.80
CA GLN A 59 1.88 -5.20 -17.39
C GLN A 59 1.67 -4.88 -15.92
N THR A 60 2.72 -4.42 -15.22
CA THR A 60 2.58 -3.92 -13.85
C THR A 60 2.22 -2.44 -13.88
N GLY A 61 0.99 -2.12 -13.48
CA GLY A 61 0.53 -0.76 -13.24
C GLY A 61 0.83 -0.31 -11.81
N VAL A 62 1.03 1.00 -11.63
CA VAL A 62 1.24 1.62 -10.31
C VAL A 62 0.36 2.84 -10.17
N GLU A 63 -0.53 2.81 -9.19
CA GLU A 63 -1.36 3.96 -8.81
C GLU A 63 -0.80 4.59 -7.54
N ILE A 64 -0.61 5.91 -7.57
CA ILE A 64 -0.04 6.67 -6.45
C ILE A 64 -1.16 7.46 -5.77
N MET A 65 -1.51 7.04 -4.56
CA MET A 65 -2.50 7.72 -3.74
C MET A 65 -1.80 8.60 -2.71
N LYS A 66 -1.94 9.93 -2.83
CA LYS A 66 -1.41 10.89 -1.85
C LYS A 66 -2.37 11.04 -0.68
N ASN A 67 -1.85 11.04 0.55
CA ASN A 67 -2.66 11.25 1.74
C ASN A 67 -2.99 12.75 1.90
N SER A 68 -4.10 13.19 1.33
CA SER A 68 -4.43 14.63 1.27
C SER A 68 -5.19 15.16 2.50
N ARG A 69 -5.79 14.32 3.36
CA ARG A 69 -6.65 14.81 4.47
C ARG A 69 -6.55 13.95 5.74
N ASN A 70 -5.68 14.41 6.64
CA ASN A 70 -5.74 14.35 8.10
C ASN A 70 -6.73 13.35 8.72
N SER A 71 -6.31 12.10 8.84
CA SER A 71 -6.53 11.28 10.04
C SER A 71 -5.62 10.07 9.92
N GLN A 72 -4.61 10.00 10.79
CA GLN A 72 -3.60 8.93 10.77
C GLN A 72 -4.19 7.54 11.02
N ASP A 73 -5.47 7.45 11.38
CA ASP A 73 -6.20 6.23 11.75
C ASP A 73 -7.46 5.96 10.90
N SER A 74 -7.77 6.81 9.91
CA SER A 74 -8.96 6.55 9.08
C SER A 74 -8.72 5.43 8.08
N ILE A 75 -9.79 4.66 7.84
CA ILE A 75 -9.81 3.68 6.77
C ILE A 75 -9.56 4.38 5.42
N ILE A 76 -8.63 3.84 4.65
CA ILE A 76 -8.35 4.26 3.29
C ILE A 76 -9.28 3.46 2.37
N ILE A 77 -9.93 4.15 1.44
CA ILE A 77 -10.72 3.55 0.38
C ILE A 77 -10.09 3.97 -0.95
N PHE A 78 -9.87 2.98 -1.82
CA PHE A 78 -9.31 3.18 -3.14
C PHE A 78 -10.10 2.39 -4.16
N GLU A 79 -10.43 3.02 -5.28
CA GLU A 79 -11.05 2.40 -6.43
C GLU A 79 -10.00 2.26 -7.53
N LEU A 80 -9.74 1.03 -7.95
CA LEU A 80 -8.94 0.71 -9.12
C LEU A 80 -9.88 0.65 -10.34
N PRO A 81 -9.85 1.62 -11.27
CA PRO A 81 -10.70 1.63 -12.44
C PRO A 81 -10.08 0.81 -13.60
N ASN A 82 -10.80 0.78 -14.73
CA ASN A 82 -10.34 0.26 -16.02
C ASN A 82 -9.97 -1.23 -16.01
N LEU A 83 -10.72 -2.06 -15.29
CA LEU A 83 -10.53 -3.51 -15.38
C LEU A 83 -10.85 -4.03 -16.77
N THR A 84 -10.08 -5.02 -17.20
CA THR A 84 -10.48 -5.89 -18.31
C THR A 84 -11.49 -6.94 -17.85
N GLU A 85 -12.21 -7.55 -18.79
CA GLU A 85 -13.12 -8.66 -18.49
C GLU A 85 -12.40 -9.85 -17.87
N ALA A 86 -11.15 -10.12 -18.28
CA ALA A 86 -10.34 -11.18 -17.70
C ALA A 86 -9.99 -10.89 -16.22
N GLU A 87 -9.62 -9.64 -15.91
CA GLU A 87 -9.33 -9.19 -14.54
C GLU A 87 -10.58 -9.24 -13.66
N TYR A 88 -11.72 -8.77 -14.18
CA TYR A 88 -13.01 -8.87 -13.51
C TYR A 88 -13.35 -10.33 -13.16
N ASN A 89 -13.25 -11.23 -14.14
CA ASN A 89 -13.52 -12.65 -13.93
C ASN A 89 -12.58 -13.25 -12.89
N SER A 90 -11.29 -12.91 -12.89
CA SER A 90 -10.35 -13.39 -11.88
C SER A 90 -10.62 -12.87 -10.47
N ALA A 91 -11.27 -11.72 -10.33
CA ALA A 91 -11.56 -11.12 -9.02
C ALA A 91 -12.79 -11.76 -8.33
N LEU A 92 -13.52 -12.63 -9.02
CA LEU A 92 -14.71 -13.33 -8.52
C LEU A 92 -14.45 -14.76 -8.01
N PHE A 93 -13.24 -15.30 -8.15
CA PHE A 93 -12.90 -16.69 -7.79
C PHE A 93 -11.70 -16.81 -6.85
#